data_AF-A0A7J9ZA18-F1
#
_entry.id   AF-A0A7J9ZA18-F1
#
_cell.length_a   1.000
_cell.length_b   1.000
_cell.length_c   1.000
_cell.angle_alpha   90.00
_cell.angle_beta   90.00
_cell.angle_gamma   90.00
#
_symmetry.space_group_name_H-M   'P 1'
#
loop_
_entity.id
_entity.type
_entity.pdbx_description
1 polymer ?
#
loop_
_entity_poly.entity_id
_entity_poly.type
_entity_poly.pdbx_seq_one_letter_code
_entity_poly.pdbx_strand_id
1 'polypeptide(L)' 'MLIDCDRCEMRDIGCDDCVVTALLGSTPGSVHIDEGERAALGVLAESGLVPPLRLVVGDARAGGSPGGSRAAGTA' A
#
# COMPACT_ATOMS: atom_id res chain seq x y z
N MET A 1 0.35 5.05 10.14
CA MET A 1 0.09 3.71 9.57
C MET A 1 1.10 3.42 8.47
N LEU A 2 1.58 2.17 8.37
CA LEU A 2 2.41 1.72 7.25
C LEU A 2 1.57 0.88 6.29
N ILE A 3 1.61 1.24 5.01
CA ILE A 3 1.12 0.42 3.90
C ILE A 3 2.33 -0.32 3.34
N ASP A 4 2.36 -1.64 3.52
CA ASP A 4 3.39 -2.51 2.96
C ASP A 4 2.82 -3.24 1.74
N CYS A 5 3.06 -2.69 0.56
CA CYS A 5 2.58 -3.26 -0.70
C CYS A 5 3.36 -4.53 -1.07
N ASP A 6 4.59 -4.70 -0.58
CA ASP A 6 5.37 -5.92 -0.81
C ASP A 6 4.79 -7.13 -0.07
N ARG A 7 4.08 -6.89 1.03
CA ARG A 7 3.35 -7.90 1.81
C ARG A 7 1.85 -7.96 1.55
N CYS A 8 1.32 -7.13 0.66
CA CYS A 8 -0.09 -7.08 0.38
C CYS A 8 -0.55 -8.32 -0.41
N GLU A 9 -1.50 -9.07 0.12
CA GLU A 9 -2.06 -10.25 -0.56
C GLU A 9 -2.80 -9.88 -1.85
N MET A 10 -3.24 -8.62 -1.99
CA MET A 10 -3.90 -8.10 -3.18
C MET A 10 -2.92 -7.58 -4.26
N ARG A 11 -1.59 -7.64 -4.03
CA ARG A 11 -0.59 -7.02 -4.92
C ARG A 11 -0.74 -7.40 -6.38
N ASP A 12 -0.99 -8.68 -6.66
CA ASP A 12 -1.05 -9.19 -8.04
C ASP A 12 -2.50 -9.38 -8.52
N ILE A 13 -3.49 -8.90 -7.76
CA ILE A 13 -4.92 -9.18 -7.99
C ILE A 13 -5.75 -7.89 -8.06
N GLY A 14 -5.43 -6.89 -7.25
CA GLY A 14 -6.23 -5.66 -7.11
C GLY A 14 -5.43 -4.38 -7.00
N CYS A 15 -4.11 -4.39 -7.21
CA CYS A 15 -3.32 -3.17 -7.16
C CYS A 15 -3.59 -2.21 -8.31
N ASP A 16 -4.02 -2.70 -9.49
CA ASP A 16 -4.43 -1.82 -10.60
C ASP A 16 -5.67 -0.96 -10.24
N ASP A 17 -6.48 -1.42 -9.28
CA ASP A 17 -7.65 -0.73 -8.72
C ASP A 17 -7.44 -0.37 -7.24
N CYS A 18 -6.23 0.10 -6.90
CA CYS A 18 -5.88 0.54 -5.55
C CYS A 18 -5.51 2.02 -5.53
N VAL A 19 -5.93 2.72 -4.47
CA VAL A 19 -5.64 4.16 -4.28
C VAL A 19 -4.14 4.48 -4.37
N VAL A 20 -3.28 3.56 -3.92
CA VAL A 20 -1.83 3.73 -3.94
C VAL A 20 -1.32 3.87 -5.38
N THR A 21 -1.74 2.97 -6.27
CA THR A 21 -1.35 2.99 -7.68
C THR A 21 -1.96 4.18 -8.40
N ALA A 22 -3.22 4.51 -8.10
CA ALA A 22 -3.90 5.65 -8.70
C ALA A 22 -3.19 6.98 -8.40
N LEU A 23 -2.69 7.17 -7.17
CA LEU A 23 -2.02 8.40 -6.76
C LEU A 23 -0.53 8.45 -7.13
N LEU A 24 0.17 7.31 -7.12
CA LEU A 24 1.63 7.26 -7.29
C LEU A 24 2.07 6.73 -8.65
N GLY A 25 1.14 6.32 -9.52
CA GLY A 25 1.40 5.78 -10.85
C GLY A 25 2.10 4.41 -10.87
N SER A 26 2.43 3.87 -9.70
CA SER A 26 3.04 2.55 -9.50
C SER A 26 2.81 2.10 -8.05
N THR A 27 3.00 0.81 -7.76
CA THR A 27 3.00 0.29 -6.39
C THR A 27 4.41 0.39 -5.79
N PRO A 28 4.71 1.40 -4.95
CA PRO A 28 5.97 1.42 -4.19
C PRO A 28 5.97 0.29 -3.14
N GLY A 29 7.15 -0.13 -2.67
CA GLY A 29 7.26 -1.19 -1.67
C GLY A 29 6.53 -0.85 -0.36
N SER A 30 6.79 0.33 0.21
CA SER A 30 6.22 0.75 1.49
C SER A 30 5.89 2.25 1.51
N VAL A 31 4.70 2.62 2.01
CA VAL A 31 4.25 4.01 2.16
C VAL A 31 3.79 4.26 3.59
N HIS A 32 4.28 5.33 4.20
CA HIS A 32 3.76 5.80 5.47
C HIS A 32 2.64 6.82 5.23
N ILE A 33 1.49 6.58 5.84
CA ILE A 33 0.41 7.56 5.92
C ILE A 33 -0.06 7.71 7.37
N ASP A 34 -0.41 8.90 7.81
CA ASP A 34 -1.03 9.11 9.11
C ASP A 34 -2.54 8.79 9.08
N GLU A 35 -3.20 8.93 10.24
CA GLU A 35 -4.62 8.60 10.36
C GLU A 35 -5.53 9.60 9.63
N GLY A 36 -5.15 10.88 9.59
CA GLY A 36 -5.86 11.90 8.84
C GLY A 36 -5.77 11.65 7.35
N GLU A 37 -4.59 11.27 6.85
CA GLU A 37 -4.40 10.84 5.46
C GLU A 37 -5.24 9.60 5.15
N ARG A 38 -5.22 8.57 6.01
CA ARG A 38 -6.06 7.38 5.86
C ARG A 38 -7.55 7.73 5.79
N ALA A 39 -8.02 8.61 6.67
CA ALA A 39 -9.40 9.07 6.68
C ALA A 39 -9.75 9.84 5.39
N ALA A 40 -8.87 10.72 4.93
CA ALA A 40 -9.05 11.45 3.70
C ALA A 40 -9.16 10.51 2.48
N LEU A 41 -8.30 9.50 2.38
CA LEU A 41 -8.38 8.48 1.32
C LEU A 41 -9.74 7.73 1.37
N GLY A 42 -10.26 7.47 2.56
CA GLY A 42 -11.61 6.93 2.75
C GLY A 42 -12.69 7.81 2.13
N VAL A 43 -12.72 9.10 2.49
CA VAL A 43 -13.70 10.07 1.96
C VAL A 43 -13.62 10.18 0.44
N LEU A 44 -12.40 10.23 -0.11
CA LEU A 44 -12.20 10.30 -1.56
C LEU A 44 -12.74 9.04 -2.25
N ALA A 45 -12.50 7.86 -1.67
CA ALA A 45 -12.98 6.59 -2.20
C ALA A 45 -14.51 6.47 -2.12
N GLU A 46 -15.10 6.85 -0.99
CA GLU A 46 -16.56 6.89 -0.82
C GLU A 46 -17.23 7.86 -1.79
N SER A 47 -16.55 8.95 -2.15
CA SER A 47 -17.00 9.92 -3.14
C SER A 47 -16.77 9.46 -4.59
N GLY A 48 -16.11 8.33 -4.81
CA GLY A 48 -15.78 7.80 -6.14
C GLY A 48 -14.66 8.56 -6.86
N LEU A 49 -13.88 9.39 -6.15
CA LEU A 49 -12.78 10.17 -6.73
C LEU A 49 -11.51 9.35 -6.90
N VAL A 50 -11.35 8.31 -6.08
CA VAL A 50 -10.24 7.36 -6.15
C VAL A 50 -10.78 5.94 -5.91
N PRO A 51 -10.10 4.90 -6.40
CA PRO A 51 -10.39 3.55 -5.97
C PRO A 51 -10.10 3.38 -4.46
N PRO A 52 -10.74 2.42 -3.77
CA PRO A 52 -10.52 2.21 -2.34
C PRO A 52 -9.12 1.61 -2.06
N LEU A 53 -8.66 1.76 -0.82
CA LEU A 53 -7.44 1.08 -0.37
C LEU A 53 -7.69 -0.44 -0.30
N ARG A 54 -6.99 -1.22 -1.13
CA ARG A 54 -7.10 -2.68 -1.22
C ARG A 54 -6.10 -3.43 -0.34
N LEU A 55 -5.46 -2.75 0.64
CA LEU A 55 -4.44 -3.37 1.48
C LEU A 55 -5.05 -4.51 2.31
N VAL A 56 -4.61 -5.74 2.04
CA VAL A 56 -4.87 -6.92 2.85
C VAL A 56 -3.53 -7.48 3.27
N VAL A 57 -3.26 -7.45 4.57
CA VAL A 57 -2.08 -8.10 5.15
C VAL A 57 -2.58 -9.33 5.88
N GLY A 58 -2.16 -10.51 5.40
CA GLY A 58 -2.47 -11.76 6.06
C GLY A 58 -1.92 -11.80 7.49
N ASP A 59 -2.62 -12.52 8.37
CA ASP A 59 -2.20 -12.76 9.75
C ASP A 59 -1.09 -13.82 9.79
N ALA A 60 0.08 -13.49 9.27
CA ALA A 60 1.30 -14.27 9.47
C ALA A 60 1.87 -13.94 10.86
N ARG A 61 1.15 -14.30 11.94
CA ARG A 61 1.54 -14.17 13.36
C ARG A 61 2.58 -13.10 13.66
N ALA A 62 2.19 -11.82 13.79
CA ALA A 62 2.94 -10.75 14.46
C ALA A 62 4.50 -10.79 14.39
N GLY A 63 5.05 -11.21 13.25
CA GLY A 63 6.47 -11.38 13.03
C GLY A 63 7.01 -10.08 12.45
N GLY A 64 7.63 -9.28 13.31
CA GLY A 64 8.47 -8.19 12.86
C GLY A 64 9.55 -8.72 11.93
N SER A 65 9.80 -7.97 10.86
CA SER A 65 11.14 -7.92 10.28
C SER A 65 11.38 -6.49 9.77
N PRO A 66 12.54 -5.89 10.11
CA PRO A 66 12.91 -4.57 9.65
C PRO A 66 13.17 -4.62 8.15
N GLY A 67 12.76 -3.56 7.46
CA GLY A 67 12.84 -3.43 6.01
C GLY A 67 14.20 -3.84 5.46
N GLY A 68 14.18 -4.87 4.62
CA GLY A 68 15.31 -5.23 3.77
C GLY A 68 15.48 -4.15 2.70
N SER A 69 16.51 -3.33 2.88
CA SER A 69 17.03 -2.47 1.82
C SER A 69 17.41 -3.33 0.62
N ARG A 70 16.73 -3.13 -0.52
CA ARG A 70 17.25 -3.62 -1.80
C ARG A 70 18.38 -2.68 -2.23
N ALA A 71 19.60 -3.19 -2.16
CA ALA A 71 20.74 -2.62 -2.86
C ALA A 71 20.40 -2.55 -4.36
N ALA A 72 20.42 -1.34 -4.92
CA ALA A 72 20.46 -1.15 -6.36
C ALA A 72 21.79 -1.72 -6.87
N GLY A 73 21.70 -2.84 -7.59
CA GLY A 73 22.85 -3.48 -8.23
C GLY A 73 23.39 -2.62 -9.36
N THR A 74 24.71 -2.46 -9.36
CA THR A 74 25.53 -1.89 -10.43
C THR A 74 25.60 -2.84 -11.63
N ALA A 75 25.41 -2.29 -12.83
CA ALA A 75 26.04 -2.72 -14.07
C ALA A 75 26.19 -1.49 -14.98
#